data_AF-A0A7Y5QFY2-F1
#
_entry.id   AF-A0A7Y5QFY2-F1
#
_cell.length_a   1.000
_cell.length_b   1.000
_cell.length_c   1.000
_cell.angle_alpha   90.00
_cell.angle_beta   90.00
_cell.angle_gamma   90.00
#
_symmetry.space_group_name_H-M   'P 1'
#
loop_
_entity.id
_entity.type
_entity.pdbx_description
1 polymer ?
#
loop_
_entity_poly.entity_id
_entity_poly.type
_entity_poly.pdbx_seq_one_letter_code
_entity_poly.pdbx_strand_id
1 'polypeptide(L)'
;MRRLLPGLVSLISLVLLLAACAGEPTPTATPESPTAEPTQTPILQGQATPLLPTGIAETLVQALPGTLVNASTVETPGATPRAAYTLRLVSYYQQGGITGTPLSIVLYGDGRLIRDGVESRVGAEAIEPIAAMLTAMDFLTIEGIFTSAGRAADLFQYTVTVETQYGSKTLSTQDGMTPDPLLALYAALRALGQEPAAS
;
A
#
# COMPACT_ATOMS: atom_id res chain seq x y z
N MET A 1 10.79 59.07 -7.81
CA MET A 1 9.62 58.71 -6.98
C MET A 1 9.91 57.38 -6.30
N ARG A 2 10.28 57.39 -5.02
CA ARG A 2 10.58 56.21 -4.20
C ARG A 2 9.28 55.70 -3.58
N ARG A 3 8.89 54.46 -3.85
CA ARG A 3 7.79 53.78 -3.13
C ARG A 3 8.40 52.87 -2.06
N LEU A 4 8.23 53.28 -0.81
CA LEU A 4 8.32 52.46 0.40
C LEU A 4 6.93 51.87 0.64
N LEU A 5 6.82 50.55 0.89
CA LEU A 5 5.70 49.95 1.65
C LEU A 5 6.12 48.56 2.17
N PRO A 6 5.54 48.11 3.31
CA PRO A 6 6.28 47.56 4.44
C PRO A 6 5.91 46.10 4.75
N GLY A 7 6.93 45.31 5.04
CA GLY A 7 6.82 44.11 5.86
C GLY A 7 6.86 44.47 7.35
N LEU A 8 6.63 43.46 8.20
CA LEU A 8 6.42 43.51 9.65
C LEU A 8 5.03 44.05 10.05
N VAL A 9 4.07 43.16 10.28
CA VAL A 9 3.34 43.00 11.56
C VAL A 9 2.49 41.73 11.44
N SER A 10 3.06 40.54 11.72
CA SER A 10 2.25 39.37 12.11
C SER A 10 3.12 38.39 12.88
N LEU A 11 3.70 38.88 13.99
CA LEU A 11 4.52 38.13 14.93
C LEU A 11 3.92 38.26 16.33
N ILE A 12 2.60 38.09 16.47
CA ILE A 12 1.90 38.07 17.77
C ILE A 12 0.68 37.14 17.66
N SER A 13 0.90 35.83 17.79
CA SER A 13 -0.12 34.87 18.26
C SER A 13 0.57 33.65 18.88
N LEU A 14 1.58 33.95 19.69
CA LEU A 14 2.06 33.11 20.77
C LEU A 14 1.30 33.58 22.02
N VAL A 15 0.70 32.63 22.77
CA VAL A 15 0.06 32.72 24.10
C VAL A 15 -1.43 32.30 24.09
N LEU A 16 -1.75 31.38 25.02
CA LEU A 16 -3.04 30.77 25.41
C LEU A 16 -3.50 29.60 24.51
N LEU A 17 -3.65 28.36 24.98
CA LEU A 17 -4.05 27.88 26.30
C LEU A 17 -3.33 26.57 26.68
N LEU A 18 -2.66 26.58 27.84
CA LEU A 18 -2.59 25.39 28.69
C LEU A 18 -3.96 25.25 29.37
N ALA A 19 -4.71 24.20 29.02
CA ALA A 19 -5.81 23.71 29.83
C ALA A 19 -5.62 22.21 30.02
N ALA A 20 -5.32 21.86 31.27
CA ALA A 20 -5.22 20.52 31.77
C ALA A 20 -6.54 19.76 31.62
N CYS A 21 -6.46 18.47 31.29
CA CYS A 21 -7.38 17.50 31.87
C CYS A 21 -6.66 16.17 32.04
N ALA A 22 -6.27 15.91 33.28
CA ALA A 22 -5.91 14.60 33.78
C ALA A 22 -7.19 13.74 33.83
N GLY A 23 -7.16 12.59 33.17
CA GLY A 23 -8.17 11.55 33.29
C GLY A 23 -7.46 10.21 33.35
N GLU A 24 -7.53 9.58 34.52
CA GLU A 24 -6.92 8.30 34.88
C GLU A 24 -7.42 7.10 34.05
N PRO A 25 -6.65 5.98 34.04
CA PRO A 25 -6.92 4.81 33.20
C PRO A 25 -8.02 3.91 33.79
N THR A 26 -8.93 3.43 32.95
CA THR A 26 -9.80 2.29 33.27
C THR A 26 -9.32 1.05 32.53
N PRO A 27 -8.71 0.07 33.21
CA PRO A 27 -8.54 -1.28 32.68
C PRO A 27 -9.82 -2.08 32.91
N THR A 28 -10.53 -2.44 31.84
CA THR A 28 -11.52 -3.52 31.89
C THR A 28 -11.07 -4.63 30.95
N ALA A 29 -10.53 -5.68 31.55
CA ALA A 29 -10.35 -6.96 30.89
C ALA A 29 -11.66 -7.75 30.99
N THR A 30 -12.18 -8.19 29.85
CA THR A 30 -13.09 -9.34 29.80
C THR A 30 -12.82 -10.14 28.53
N PRO A 31 -12.13 -11.30 28.61
CA PRO A 31 -12.11 -12.27 27.53
C PRO A 31 -13.33 -13.18 27.67
N GLU A 32 -14.28 -13.08 26.73
CA GLU A 32 -15.30 -14.11 26.54
C GLU A 32 -14.82 -15.09 25.46
N SER A 33 -14.62 -16.34 25.87
CA SER A 33 -14.29 -17.46 25.00
C SER A 33 -15.53 -18.35 24.86
N PRO A 34 -16.25 -18.31 23.74
CA PRO A 34 -17.14 -19.41 23.38
C PRO A 34 -16.33 -20.48 22.64
N THR A 35 -16.02 -21.55 23.36
CA THR A 35 -15.66 -22.85 22.78
C THR A 35 -16.87 -23.36 22.00
N ALA A 36 -16.85 -23.19 20.68
CA ALA A 36 -17.71 -23.95 19.80
C ALA A 36 -17.05 -25.31 19.52
N GLU A 37 -17.68 -26.36 20.03
CA GLU A 37 -17.40 -27.75 19.74
C GLU A 37 -17.59 -28.02 18.23
N PRO A 38 -16.64 -28.66 17.52
CA PRO A 38 -16.86 -29.03 16.14
C PRO A 38 -17.86 -30.20 16.08
N THR A 39 -19.08 -29.93 15.60
CA THR A 39 -20.04 -30.94 15.16
C THR A 39 -19.38 -31.81 14.09
N GLN A 40 -19.09 -33.07 14.42
CA GLN A 40 -18.67 -34.07 13.44
C GLN A 40 -19.87 -34.42 12.55
N THR A 41 -19.83 -33.97 11.30
CA THR A 41 -20.74 -34.42 10.24
C THR A 41 -20.46 -35.90 9.94
N PRO A 42 -21.48 -36.76 9.82
CA PRO A 42 -21.30 -38.16 9.48
C PRO A 42 -20.65 -38.33 8.09
N ILE A 43 -19.55 -39.06 8.06
CA ILE A 43 -18.86 -39.53 6.85
C ILE A 43 -19.76 -40.55 6.14
N LEU A 44 -20.32 -40.16 4.99
CA LEU A 44 -20.88 -41.09 4.02
C LEU A 44 -19.74 -41.87 3.35
N GLN A 45 -19.65 -43.16 3.70
CA GLN A 45 -18.86 -44.13 2.96
C GLN A 45 -19.47 -44.33 1.57
N GLY A 46 -18.62 -44.25 0.55
CA GLY A 46 -18.89 -44.92 -0.72
C GLY A 46 -18.85 -44.02 -1.95
N GLN A 47 -17.64 -43.71 -2.41
CA GLN A 47 -17.38 -43.59 -3.85
C GLN A 47 -15.91 -43.89 -4.12
N ALA A 48 -15.67 -45.03 -4.77
CA ALA A 48 -14.36 -45.42 -5.26
C ALA A 48 -13.87 -44.34 -6.24
N THR A 49 -12.89 -43.55 -5.82
CA THR A 49 -12.24 -42.55 -6.65
C THR A 49 -11.32 -43.27 -7.64
N PRO A 50 -11.39 -42.97 -8.94
CA PRO A 50 -10.43 -43.50 -9.90
C PRO A 50 -9.02 -43.02 -9.51
N LEU A 51 -8.06 -43.95 -9.46
CA LEU A 51 -6.64 -43.69 -9.26
C LEU A 51 -6.13 -42.85 -10.43
N LEU A 52 -6.19 -41.53 -10.31
CA LEU A 52 -5.46 -40.61 -11.17
C LEU A 52 -3.95 -40.78 -10.89
N PRO A 53 -3.09 -40.74 -11.92
CA PRO A 53 -1.66 -40.95 -11.78
C PRO A 53 -1.07 -39.95 -10.79
N THR A 54 -0.24 -40.48 -9.89
CA THR A 54 0.45 -39.81 -8.79
C THR A 54 0.96 -38.44 -9.21
N GLY A 55 0.28 -37.42 -8.67
CA GLY A 55 0.64 -36.02 -8.82
C GLY A 55 2.08 -35.79 -8.37
N ILE A 56 2.79 -34.99 -9.17
CA ILE A 56 4.00 -34.32 -8.75
C ILE A 56 3.62 -33.54 -7.49
N ALA A 57 4.22 -33.86 -6.35
CA ALA A 57 3.99 -33.11 -5.12
C ALA A 57 4.42 -31.66 -5.37
N GLU A 58 3.44 -30.80 -5.60
CA GLU A 58 3.68 -29.38 -5.81
C GLU A 58 4.22 -28.82 -4.50
N THR A 59 5.54 -28.59 -4.47
CA THR A 59 6.20 -28.06 -3.29
C THR A 59 5.85 -26.59 -3.22
N LEU A 60 4.83 -26.25 -2.44
CA LEU A 60 4.47 -24.86 -2.19
C LEU A 60 5.65 -24.18 -1.50
N VAL A 61 6.36 -23.34 -2.25
CA VAL A 61 7.42 -22.50 -1.70
C VAL A 61 6.75 -21.42 -0.86
N GLN A 62 6.87 -21.52 0.46
CA GLN A 62 6.36 -20.49 1.37
C GLN A 62 7.26 -19.24 1.26
N ALA A 63 6.67 -18.11 0.87
CA ALA A 63 7.38 -16.84 0.82
C ALA A 63 7.91 -16.44 2.21
N LEU A 64 9.17 -15.98 2.28
CA LEU A 64 9.68 -15.36 3.51
C LEU A 64 9.02 -13.98 3.69
N PRO A 65 8.72 -13.55 4.93
CA PRO A 65 8.26 -12.19 5.20
C PRO A 65 9.20 -11.14 4.58
N GLY A 66 8.62 -10.14 3.92
CA GLY A 66 9.39 -9.06 3.27
C GLY A 66 10.00 -9.43 1.91
N THR A 67 9.75 -10.62 1.37
CA THR A 67 10.15 -10.97 -0.01
C THR A 67 8.96 -10.87 -0.96
N LEU A 68 9.18 -10.30 -2.15
CA LEU A 68 8.20 -10.39 -3.23
C LEU A 68 8.32 -11.77 -3.87
N VAL A 69 7.25 -12.55 -3.78
CA VAL A 69 7.09 -13.74 -4.60
C VAL A 69 6.05 -13.41 -5.66
N ASN A 70 6.50 -13.41 -6.90
CA ASN A 70 5.59 -13.37 -8.03
C ASN A 70 5.18 -14.80 -8.33
N ALA A 71 3.89 -15.03 -8.60
CA ALA A 71 3.42 -16.28 -9.17
C ALA A 71 3.97 -16.38 -10.62
N SER A 72 5.26 -16.64 -10.76
CA SER A 72 5.96 -16.60 -12.03
C SER A 72 5.65 -17.86 -12.83
N THR A 73 4.85 -17.69 -13.88
CA THR A 73 4.88 -18.58 -15.06
C THR A 73 6.04 -18.23 -16.02
N VAL A 74 6.78 -17.15 -15.73
CA VAL A 74 7.74 -16.47 -16.62
C VAL A 74 9.09 -17.18 -16.74
N GLU A 75 9.41 -18.14 -15.88
CA GLU A 75 10.66 -18.92 -16.01
C GLU A 75 10.55 -20.07 -17.04
N THR A 76 9.47 -20.12 -17.83
CA THR A 76 9.37 -21.04 -18.96
C THR A 76 10.10 -20.45 -20.16
N PRO A 77 11.17 -21.09 -20.69
CA PRO A 77 11.83 -20.63 -21.90
C PRO A 77 10.82 -20.47 -23.05
N GLY A 78 10.75 -19.26 -23.63
CA GLY A 78 9.80 -18.91 -24.70
C GLY A 78 8.50 -18.26 -24.24
N ALA A 79 8.31 -17.96 -22.96
CA ALA A 79 7.18 -17.16 -22.50
C ALA A 79 7.21 -15.74 -23.11
N THR A 80 6.08 -15.30 -23.67
CA THR A 80 5.94 -13.94 -24.20
C THR A 80 6.04 -12.92 -23.05
N PRO A 81 6.88 -11.88 -23.16
CA PRO A 81 6.92 -10.82 -22.17
C PRO A 81 5.53 -10.20 -21.98
N ARG A 82 5.15 -9.96 -20.72
CA ARG A 82 3.90 -9.29 -20.41
C ARG A 82 3.94 -7.86 -20.97
N ALA A 83 2.90 -7.45 -21.67
CA ALA A 83 2.78 -6.09 -22.16
C ALA A 83 2.70 -5.09 -20.99
N ALA A 84 3.19 -3.87 -21.21
CA ALA A 84 3.16 -2.83 -20.19
C ALA A 84 1.73 -2.53 -19.73
N TYR A 85 1.57 -2.24 -18.46
CA TYR A 85 0.29 -1.80 -17.91
C TYR A 85 -0.08 -0.42 -18.48
N THR A 86 -1.30 -0.32 -19.00
CA THR A 86 -2.00 0.93 -19.23
C THR A 86 -2.68 1.30 -17.93
N LEU A 87 -2.08 2.26 -17.23
CA LEU A 87 -2.56 2.72 -15.94
C LEU A 87 -3.95 3.36 -16.08
N ARG A 88 -4.91 2.96 -15.24
CA ARG A 88 -6.19 3.67 -15.09
C ARG A 88 -6.21 4.51 -13.83
N LEU A 89 -5.76 3.92 -12.72
CA LEU A 89 -5.73 4.56 -11.42
C LEU A 89 -4.64 3.96 -10.54
N VAL A 90 -3.95 4.80 -9.78
CA VAL A 90 -3.16 4.41 -8.60
C VAL A 90 -3.61 5.26 -7.44
N SER A 91 -4.15 4.62 -6.40
CA SER A 91 -4.41 5.26 -5.12
C SER A 91 -3.35 4.80 -4.13
N TYR A 92 -2.69 5.75 -3.49
CA TYR A 92 -1.69 5.52 -2.46
C TYR A 92 -2.10 6.26 -1.20
N TYR A 93 -2.09 5.54 -0.09
CA TYR A 93 -2.38 6.08 1.23
C TYR A 93 -1.28 5.67 2.20
N GLN A 94 -0.74 6.65 2.92
CA GLN A 94 0.24 6.44 3.97
C GLN A 94 -0.30 7.02 5.28
N GLN A 95 -0.14 6.29 6.36
CA GLN A 95 -0.47 6.75 7.72
C GLN A 95 0.55 6.26 8.74
N GLY A 96 0.47 6.77 9.98
CA GLY A 96 1.40 6.44 11.06
C GLY A 96 2.67 7.29 11.04
N GLY A 97 3.75 6.75 11.61
CA GLY A 97 5.00 7.48 11.80
C GLY A 97 4.93 8.52 12.93
N ILE A 98 6.09 9.08 13.28
CA ILE A 98 6.24 10.03 14.41
C ILE A 98 5.32 11.25 14.28
N THR A 99 5.09 11.75 13.06
CA THR A 99 4.23 12.93 12.83
C THR A 99 2.75 12.59 12.73
N GLY A 100 2.39 11.31 12.53
CA GLY A 100 1.01 10.84 12.38
C GLY A 100 0.21 11.48 11.24
N THR A 101 0.84 12.28 10.38
CA THR A 101 0.14 13.01 9.31
C THR A 101 -0.08 12.08 8.13
N PRO A 102 -1.33 11.80 7.74
CA PRO A 102 -1.59 10.94 6.60
C PRO A 102 -1.23 11.65 5.29
N LEU A 103 -0.87 10.86 4.29
CA LEU A 103 -0.66 11.31 2.92
C LEU A 103 -1.57 10.49 2.00
N SER A 104 -2.37 11.17 1.18
CA SER A 104 -3.25 10.56 0.20
C SER A 104 -2.90 11.05 -1.20
N ILE A 105 -2.65 10.13 -2.13
CA ILE A 105 -2.33 10.43 -3.52
C ILE A 105 -3.22 9.56 -4.41
N VAL A 106 -3.93 10.17 -5.35
CA VAL A 106 -4.68 9.47 -6.39
C VAL A 106 -4.20 9.97 -7.75
N LEU A 107 -3.48 9.11 -8.47
CA LEU A 107 -3.03 9.34 -9.83
C LEU A 107 -3.95 8.62 -10.80
N TYR A 108 -4.51 9.33 -11.77
CA TYR A 108 -5.30 8.77 -12.86
C TYR A 108 -4.41 8.59 -14.10
N GLY A 109 -4.77 7.62 -14.94
CA GLY A 109 -4.06 7.33 -16.20
C GLY A 109 -4.07 8.47 -17.22
N ASP A 110 -4.94 9.45 -17.06
CA ASP A 110 -5.02 10.66 -17.89
C ASP A 110 -4.16 11.82 -17.37
N GLY A 111 -3.38 11.60 -16.31
CA GLY A 111 -2.51 12.59 -15.68
C GLY A 111 -3.18 13.49 -14.66
N ARG A 112 -4.47 13.29 -14.35
CA ARG A 112 -5.08 13.94 -13.17
C ARG A 112 -4.44 13.39 -11.90
N LEU A 113 -4.02 14.28 -11.01
CA LEU A 113 -3.41 13.95 -9.72
C LEU A 113 -4.18 14.63 -8.59
N ILE A 114 -4.63 13.87 -7.60
CA ILE A 114 -5.21 14.42 -6.37
C ILE A 114 -4.26 14.10 -5.22
N ARG A 115 -3.67 15.13 -4.62
CA ARG A 115 -2.77 14.99 -3.47
C ARG A 115 -3.37 15.70 -2.27
N ASP A 116 -3.66 14.94 -1.22
CA ASP A 116 -4.28 15.45 0.02
C ASP A 116 -5.54 16.28 -0.23
N GLY A 117 -6.34 15.85 -1.23
CA GLY A 117 -7.57 16.52 -1.66
C GLY A 117 -7.36 17.68 -2.64
N VAL A 118 -6.13 18.07 -2.95
CA VAL A 118 -5.80 19.11 -3.92
C VAL A 118 -5.58 18.49 -5.30
N GLU A 119 -6.38 18.92 -6.29
CA GLU A 119 -6.24 18.47 -7.67
C GLU A 119 -5.15 19.25 -8.42
N SER A 120 -4.36 18.54 -9.21
CA SER A 120 -3.31 19.04 -10.09
C SER A 120 -3.20 18.13 -11.33
N ARG A 121 -2.26 18.44 -12.23
CA ARG A 121 -1.96 17.60 -13.40
C ARG A 121 -0.48 17.27 -13.48
N VAL A 122 -0.19 16.07 -13.95
CA VAL A 122 1.15 15.61 -14.30
C VAL A 122 1.19 15.16 -15.76
N GLY A 123 2.34 15.31 -16.41
CA GLY A 123 2.55 14.84 -17.78
C GLY A 123 2.77 13.32 -17.86
N ALA A 124 2.76 12.81 -19.09
CA ALA A 124 2.98 11.38 -19.36
C ALA A 124 4.36 10.90 -18.86
N GLU A 125 5.36 11.79 -18.89
CA GLU A 125 6.72 11.55 -18.41
C GLU A 125 6.79 11.19 -16.92
N ALA A 126 5.78 11.57 -16.12
CA ALA A 126 5.68 11.18 -14.71
C ALA A 126 4.92 9.85 -14.52
N ILE A 127 4.02 9.52 -15.44
CA ILE A 127 3.16 8.32 -15.37
C ILE A 127 3.89 7.09 -15.90
N GLU A 128 4.64 7.23 -16.99
CA GLU A 128 5.36 6.13 -17.65
C GLU A 128 6.31 5.38 -16.71
N PRO A 129 7.14 6.04 -15.87
CA PRO A 129 8.00 5.33 -14.92
C PRO A 129 7.21 4.52 -13.90
N ILE A 130 6.05 5.02 -13.46
CA ILE A 130 5.18 4.32 -12.51
C ILE A 130 4.59 3.07 -13.17
N ALA A 131 4.08 3.19 -14.39
CA ALA A 131 3.57 2.05 -15.16
C ALA A 131 4.66 0.99 -15.42
N ALA A 132 5.89 1.43 -15.72
CA ALA A 132 7.04 0.56 -15.92
C ALA A 132 7.42 -0.19 -14.62
N MET A 133 7.46 0.50 -13.47
CA MET A 133 7.71 -0.15 -12.17
C MET A 133 6.65 -1.21 -11.85
N LEU A 134 5.36 -0.89 -12.02
CA LEU A 134 4.27 -1.81 -11.78
C LEU A 134 4.33 -3.06 -12.69
N THR A 135 4.70 -2.86 -13.95
CA THR A 135 4.90 -3.96 -14.91
C THR A 135 6.10 -4.82 -14.52
N ALA A 136 7.22 -4.20 -14.17
CA ALA A 136 8.46 -4.89 -13.83
C ALA A 136 8.32 -5.80 -12.60
N MET A 137 7.56 -5.37 -11.59
CA MET A 137 7.25 -6.19 -10.42
C MET A 137 6.04 -7.11 -10.60
N ASP A 138 5.42 -7.11 -11.78
CA ASP A 138 4.15 -7.77 -12.08
C ASP A 138 3.09 -7.60 -10.98
N PHE A 139 2.82 -6.34 -10.62
CA PHE A 139 2.09 -5.94 -9.42
C PHE A 139 0.80 -6.74 -9.15
N LEU A 140 0.02 -7.02 -10.20
CA LEU A 140 -1.26 -7.74 -10.07
C LEU A 140 -1.10 -9.18 -9.60
N THR A 141 0.09 -9.76 -9.69
CA THR A 141 0.39 -11.14 -9.30
C THR A 141 1.12 -11.28 -7.97
N ILE A 142 1.51 -10.16 -7.33
CA ILE A 142 2.24 -10.19 -6.05
C ILE A 142 1.43 -10.90 -4.97
N GLU A 143 1.97 -11.96 -4.39
CA GLU A 143 1.37 -12.61 -3.22
C GLU A 143 2.24 -12.39 -1.98
N GLY A 144 1.62 -12.36 -0.80
CA GLY A 144 2.35 -12.24 0.46
C GLY A 144 1.63 -11.43 1.53
N ILE A 145 2.22 -11.46 2.72
CA ILE A 145 1.83 -10.65 3.88
C ILE A 145 3.00 -9.72 4.17
N PHE A 146 2.77 -8.41 4.01
CA PHE A 146 3.79 -7.37 4.19
C PHE A 146 3.53 -6.54 5.45
N THR A 147 2.84 -7.12 6.42
CA THR A 147 2.47 -6.50 7.68
C THR A 147 2.81 -7.44 8.83
N SER A 148 3.19 -6.89 9.98
CA SER A 148 3.37 -7.69 11.19
C SER A 148 2.07 -7.72 12.02
N ALA A 149 1.94 -8.73 12.89
CA ALA A 149 0.83 -8.82 13.82
C ALA A 149 0.83 -7.67 14.86
N GLY A 150 1.96 -6.98 15.04
CA GLY A 150 2.12 -5.84 15.93
C GLY A 150 1.87 -4.51 15.22
N ARG A 151 0.89 -3.75 15.70
CA ARG A 151 0.71 -2.34 15.29
C ARG A 151 1.39 -1.44 16.32
N ALA A 152 2.64 -1.07 16.06
CA ALA A 152 3.22 0.10 16.72
C ALA A 152 2.70 1.36 16.01
N ALA A 153 2.19 2.32 16.76
CA ALA A 153 1.69 3.59 16.21
C ALA A 153 2.81 4.38 15.50
N ASP A 154 4.06 4.13 15.89
CA ASP A 154 5.24 4.82 15.38
C ASP A 154 5.69 4.32 13.99
N LEU A 155 5.13 3.20 13.51
CA LEU A 155 5.48 2.64 12.20
C LEU A 155 4.57 3.19 11.10
N PHE A 156 5.14 3.46 9.94
CA PHE A 156 4.35 3.78 8.77
C PHE A 156 3.61 2.55 8.24
N GLN A 157 2.39 2.78 7.79
CA GLN A 157 1.58 1.82 7.05
C GLN A 157 1.26 2.42 5.69
N TYR A 158 1.35 1.59 4.66
CA TYR A 158 1.12 1.99 3.28
C TYR A 158 0.04 1.11 2.69
N THR A 159 -0.92 1.70 2.00
CA THR A 159 -1.90 1.00 1.18
C THR A 159 -1.81 1.55 -0.22
N VAL A 160 -1.65 0.66 -1.19
CA VAL A 160 -1.64 1.01 -2.61
C VAL A 160 -2.67 0.18 -3.34
N THR A 161 -3.56 0.84 -4.07
CA THR A 161 -4.53 0.22 -4.98
C THR A 161 -4.16 0.63 -6.40
N VAL A 162 -4.00 -0.35 -7.28
CA VAL A 162 -3.65 -0.16 -8.67
C VAL A 162 -4.74 -0.74 -9.55
N GLU A 163 -5.26 0.05 -10.46
CA GLU A 163 -6.19 -0.35 -11.50
C GLU A 163 -5.56 -0.17 -12.88
N THR A 164 -5.66 -1.22 -13.69
CA THR A 164 -5.10 -1.29 -15.04
C THR A 164 -6.13 -1.82 -16.03
N GLN A 165 -5.74 -2.01 -17.29
CA GLN A 165 -6.54 -2.75 -18.27
C GLN A 165 -6.70 -4.24 -17.93
N TYR A 166 -5.84 -4.82 -17.09
CA TYR A 166 -5.85 -6.24 -16.74
C TYR A 166 -6.57 -6.56 -15.43
N GLY A 167 -6.89 -5.57 -14.61
CA GLY A 167 -7.58 -5.76 -13.33
C GLY A 167 -7.23 -4.70 -12.29
N SER A 168 -7.68 -4.95 -11.06
CA SER A 168 -7.43 -4.11 -9.88
C SER A 168 -6.82 -4.96 -8.75
N LYS A 169 -5.90 -4.38 -8.00
CA LYS A 169 -5.33 -5.00 -6.81
C LYS A 169 -4.98 -3.97 -5.75
N THR A 170 -5.24 -4.32 -4.50
CA THR A 170 -4.82 -3.56 -3.33
C THR A 170 -3.77 -4.35 -2.56
N LEU A 171 -2.67 -3.68 -2.19
CA LEU A 171 -1.66 -4.19 -1.28
C LEU A 171 -1.52 -3.25 -0.08
N SER A 172 -1.41 -3.85 1.10
CA SER A 172 -1.07 -3.15 2.33
C SER A 172 0.27 -3.64 2.86
N THR A 173 1.14 -2.70 3.20
CA THR A 173 2.49 -2.96 3.70
C THR A 173 2.77 -2.11 4.95
N GLN A 174 3.78 -2.52 5.71
CA GLN A 174 4.25 -1.82 6.91
C GLN A 174 5.75 -1.59 6.81
N ASP A 175 6.21 -0.48 7.38
CA ASP A 175 7.64 -0.20 7.48
C ASP A 175 8.41 -1.37 8.13
N GLY A 176 9.60 -1.65 7.60
CA GLY A 176 10.41 -2.83 7.94
C GLY A 176 9.95 -4.16 7.33
N MET A 177 8.76 -4.22 6.72
CA MET A 177 8.23 -5.40 6.02
C MET A 177 7.96 -5.15 4.52
N THR A 178 8.06 -3.90 4.08
CA THR A 178 7.88 -3.50 2.68
C THR A 178 9.11 -3.86 1.85
N PRO A 179 8.96 -4.66 0.77
CA PRO A 179 10.05 -4.96 -0.16
C PRO A 179 10.55 -3.73 -0.93
N ASP A 180 11.84 -3.74 -1.30
CA ASP A 180 12.50 -2.62 -2.00
C ASP A 180 11.77 -2.12 -3.26
N PRO A 181 11.23 -2.99 -4.15
CA PRO A 181 10.52 -2.51 -5.34
C PRO A 181 9.24 -1.70 -4.99
N LEU A 182 8.55 -2.06 -3.91
CA LEU A 182 7.39 -1.30 -3.44
C LEU A 182 7.82 0.02 -2.78
N LEU A 183 8.94 0.04 -2.04
CA LEU A 183 9.50 1.29 -1.51
C LEU A 183 9.88 2.28 -2.63
N ALA A 184 10.46 1.79 -3.73
CA ALA A 184 10.77 2.59 -4.90
C ALA A 184 9.51 3.18 -5.55
N LEU A 185 8.45 2.37 -5.71
CA LEU A 185 7.15 2.83 -6.19
C LEU A 185 6.56 3.91 -5.28
N TYR A 186 6.60 3.72 -3.95
CA TYR A 186 6.08 4.70 -2.99
C TYR A 186 6.89 5.99 -3.01
N ALA A 187 8.21 5.93 -3.17
CA ALA A 187 9.04 7.11 -3.35
C ALA A 187 8.65 7.88 -4.62
N ALA A 188 8.46 7.19 -5.75
CA ALA A 188 8.04 7.80 -7.00
C ALA A 188 6.66 8.49 -6.87
N LEU A 189 5.68 7.83 -6.26
CA LEU A 189 4.35 8.40 -6.02
C LEU A 189 4.42 9.64 -5.12
N ARG A 190 5.21 9.60 -4.03
CA ARG A 190 5.38 10.72 -3.11
C ARG A 190 6.06 11.94 -3.74
N ALA A 191 6.86 11.75 -4.78
CA ALA A 191 7.49 12.85 -5.51
C ALA A 191 6.50 13.61 -6.40
N LEU A 192 5.37 13.00 -6.77
CA LEU A 192 4.38 13.64 -7.67
C LEU A 192 3.70 14.85 -7.03
N GLY A 193 3.58 15.94 -7.78
CA GLY A 193 2.88 17.15 -7.30
C GLY A 193 3.62 17.89 -6.19
N GLN A 194 4.88 17.52 -5.89
CA GLN A 194 5.79 18.41 -5.19
C GLN A 194 6.36 19.36 -6.25
N GLU A 195 5.62 20.42 -6.57
CA GLU A 195 6.26 21.52 -7.31
C GLU A 195 7.47 21.99 -6.49
N PRO A 196 8.66 22.12 -7.09
CA PRO A 196 9.72 22.85 -6.42
C PRO A 196 9.16 24.24 -6.17
N ALA A 197 9.04 24.63 -4.90
CA ALA A 197 8.59 25.97 -4.54
C ALA A 197 9.40 26.95 -5.38
N ALA A 198 8.72 27.70 -6.26
CA ALA A 198 9.37 28.68 -7.10
C ALA A 198 10.09 29.68 -6.20
N SER A 199 11.41 29.50 -6.08
CA SER A 199 12.31 30.31 -5.29
C SER A 199 12.68 31.58 -6.04
#